data_AF-A0A9D1JQ40-F1
#
_entry.id   AF-A0A9D1JQ40-F1
#
_cell.length_a   1.000
_cell.length_b   1.000
_cell.length_c   1.000
_cell.angle_alpha   90.00
_cell.angle_beta   90.00
_cell.angle_gamma   90.00
#
_symmetry.space_group_name_H-M   'P 1'
#
loop_
_entity.id
_entity.type
_entity.pdbx_description
1 polymer ?
#
loop_
_entity_poly.entity_id
_entity_poly.type
_entity_poly.pdbx_seq_one_letter_code
_entity_poly.pdbx_strand_id
1 'polypeptide(L)'
;MLADWYDKGYIFKDAQIDIAGSSTMMKAGNTFSYTTAIKPGFLAEAEAANGCECYVMYMGTGIESDEGTRSVLFTGNACLYNTGISTNSEDPAMAFKFISALYTDPVLMNLWQYGIEGVNYQVLDDGTAYYAEGENSSNYKYHQNSGWSMGNQMISYVWNDGTKHSTQVTALNNALNNYRAALETGSVGVANVESTLKQLNDALYAAGLQDVMDEKQAQLDACLAKQQ
;
A
#
# COMPACT_ATOMS: atom_id res chain seq x y z
N MET A 1 7.10 -23.82 -1.96
CA MET A 1 5.73 -24.33 -1.69
C MET A 1 4.81 -24.11 -2.88
N LEU A 2 4.50 -22.86 -3.26
CA LEU A 2 3.57 -22.59 -4.37
C LEU A 2 4.01 -23.22 -5.70
N ALA A 3 5.31 -23.18 -6.01
CA ALA A 3 5.83 -23.87 -7.19
C ALA A 3 5.64 -25.40 -7.16
N ASP A 4 5.72 -26.03 -5.98
CA ASP A 4 5.44 -27.48 -5.83
C ASP A 4 3.95 -27.79 -6.03
N TRP A 5 3.08 -26.92 -5.54
CA TRP A 5 1.64 -27.01 -5.79
C TRP A 5 1.30 -26.78 -7.26
N TYR A 6 1.99 -25.85 -7.92
CA TYR A 6 1.88 -25.61 -9.36
C TYR A 6 2.32 -26.85 -10.16
N ASP A 7 3.50 -27.41 -9.87
CA ASP A 7 4.02 -28.60 -10.54
C ASP A 7 3.12 -29.84 -10.33
N LYS A 8 2.46 -29.93 -9.17
CA LYS A 8 1.45 -30.98 -8.86
C LYS A 8 0.07 -30.71 -9.49
N GLY A 9 -0.12 -29.56 -10.12
CA GLY A 9 -1.38 -29.17 -10.77
C GLY A 9 -2.49 -28.71 -9.81
N TYR A 10 -2.14 -28.32 -8.57
CA TYR A 10 -3.09 -27.77 -7.60
C TYR A 10 -3.36 -26.29 -7.81
N ILE A 11 -2.47 -25.59 -8.52
CA ILE A 11 -2.67 -24.18 -8.92
C ILE A 11 -3.13 -24.16 -10.38
N PHE A 12 -4.09 -23.30 -10.68
CA PHE A 12 -4.58 -23.07 -12.03
C PHE A 12 -3.43 -22.68 -12.97
N LYS A 13 -3.30 -23.35 -14.13
CA LYS A 13 -2.15 -23.19 -15.03
C LYS A 13 -1.97 -21.76 -15.54
N ASP A 14 -3.07 -21.07 -15.79
CA ASP A 14 -3.04 -19.70 -16.31
C ASP A 14 -3.11 -18.65 -15.19
N ALA A 15 -2.89 -19.03 -13.93
CA ALA A 15 -2.99 -18.13 -12.76
C ALA A 15 -2.11 -16.87 -12.85
N GLN A 16 -1.05 -16.88 -13.66
CA GLN A 16 -0.18 -15.72 -13.87
C GLN A 16 -0.82 -14.65 -14.76
N ILE A 17 -1.67 -15.03 -15.72
CA ILE A 17 -2.25 -14.14 -16.74
C ILE A 17 -3.76 -13.99 -16.59
N ASP A 18 -4.38 -14.78 -15.71
CA ASP A 18 -5.80 -14.70 -15.44
C ASP A 18 -6.16 -13.36 -14.82
N ILE A 19 -7.16 -12.72 -15.42
CA ILE A 19 -7.74 -11.45 -14.97
C ILE A 19 -9.22 -11.63 -14.57
N ALA A 20 -9.73 -12.87 -14.62
CA ALA A 20 -11.06 -13.17 -14.15
C ALA A 20 -11.13 -13.06 -12.62
N GLY A 21 -12.22 -12.50 -12.11
CA GLY A 21 -12.42 -12.41 -10.66
C GLY A 21 -12.66 -13.79 -10.04
N SER A 22 -12.11 -14.03 -8.85
CA SER A 22 -12.19 -15.34 -8.17
C SER A 22 -13.60 -15.91 -8.03
N SER A 23 -14.60 -15.06 -7.78
CA SER A 23 -16.01 -15.48 -7.72
C SER A 23 -16.56 -15.94 -9.07
N THR A 24 -16.12 -15.33 -10.17
CA THR A 24 -16.49 -15.77 -11.53
C THR A 24 -15.89 -17.14 -11.84
N MET A 25 -14.63 -17.34 -11.46
CA MET A 25 -13.92 -18.61 -11.66
C MET A 25 -14.52 -19.74 -10.81
N MET A 26 -14.88 -19.46 -9.54
CA MET A 26 -15.59 -20.39 -8.67
C MET A 26 -16.95 -20.77 -9.25
N LYS A 27 -17.74 -19.78 -9.69
CA LYS A 27 -19.07 -20.01 -10.28
C LYS A 27 -19.03 -20.80 -11.58
N ALA A 28 -17.98 -20.66 -12.37
CA ALA A 28 -17.74 -21.44 -13.58
C ALA A 28 -17.24 -22.87 -13.29
N GLY A 29 -16.90 -23.19 -12.03
CA GLY A 29 -16.31 -24.47 -11.65
C GLY A 29 -14.82 -24.61 -11.97
N ASN A 30 -14.13 -23.49 -12.26
CA ASN A 30 -12.72 -23.46 -12.64
C ASN A 30 -11.76 -23.27 -11.45
N THR A 31 -12.29 -23.03 -10.25
CA THR A 31 -11.51 -22.88 -9.01
C THR A 31 -12.23 -23.58 -7.87
N PHE A 32 -11.46 -24.22 -6.99
CA PHE A 32 -11.96 -24.86 -5.77
C PHE A 32 -11.88 -23.96 -4.54
N SER A 33 -10.87 -23.08 -4.46
CA SER A 33 -10.69 -22.13 -3.37
C SER A 33 -9.90 -20.91 -3.83
N TYR A 34 -10.09 -19.78 -3.16
CA TYR A 34 -9.31 -18.56 -3.40
C TYR A 34 -9.07 -17.82 -2.09
N THR A 35 -8.02 -16.99 -2.06
CA THR A 35 -7.73 -16.12 -0.91
C THR A 35 -8.52 -14.82 -1.05
N THR A 36 -9.06 -14.34 0.07
CA THR A 36 -9.80 -13.07 0.12
C THR A 36 -9.69 -12.47 1.51
N ALA A 37 -9.72 -11.14 1.57
CA ALA A 37 -10.06 -10.46 2.81
C ALA A 37 -11.50 -10.79 3.19
N ILE A 38 -11.77 -10.88 4.48
CA ILE A 38 -13.11 -11.18 4.99
C ILE A 38 -13.59 -10.06 5.91
N LYS A 39 -14.91 -9.87 5.94
CA LYS A 39 -15.62 -8.91 6.81
C LYS A 39 -16.85 -9.62 7.41
N PRO A 40 -17.45 -9.12 8.51
CA PRO A 40 -18.74 -9.61 8.97
C PRO A 40 -19.77 -9.63 7.82
N GLY A 41 -20.48 -10.74 7.65
CA GLY A 41 -21.43 -10.94 6.55
C GLY A 41 -20.83 -11.37 5.21
N PHE A 42 -19.49 -11.48 5.09
CA PHE A 42 -18.84 -11.86 3.84
C PHE A 42 -19.25 -13.25 3.34
N LEU A 43 -19.53 -14.20 4.23
CA LEU A 43 -19.91 -15.55 3.81
C LEU A 43 -21.21 -15.55 2.99
N ALA A 44 -22.23 -14.84 3.45
CA ALA A 44 -23.50 -14.71 2.70
C ALA A 44 -23.32 -13.99 1.35
N GLU A 45 -22.43 -12.99 1.29
CA GLU A 45 -22.04 -12.30 0.05
C GLU A 45 -21.32 -13.26 -0.91
N ALA A 46 -20.37 -14.04 -0.39
CA ALA A 46 -19.57 -14.99 -1.16
C ALA A 46 -20.42 -16.14 -1.72
N GLU A 47 -21.33 -16.71 -0.94
CA GLU A 47 -22.25 -17.77 -1.41
C GLU A 47 -23.14 -17.27 -2.54
N ALA A 48 -23.68 -16.05 -2.42
CA ALA A 48 -24.48 -15.42 -3.46
C ALA A 48 -23.65 -15.14 -4.74
N ALA A 49 -22.42 -14.64 -4.59
CA ALA A 49 -21.53 -14.33 -5.70
C ALA A 49 -21.01 -15.59 -6.42
N ASN A 50 -20.61 -16.60 -5.66
CA ASN A 50 -20.01 -17.85 -6.15
C ASN A 50 -21.06 -18.83 -6.67
N GLY A 51 -22.30 -18.74 -6.19
CA GLY A 51 -23.38 -19.66 -6.59
C GLY A 51 -23.25 -21.06 -5.99
N CYS A 52 -22.46 -21.22 -4.92
CA CYS A 52 -22.28 -22.45 -4.18
C CYS A 52 -22.10 -22.17 -2.68
N GLU A 53 -22.37 -23.19 -1.86
CA GLU A 53 -22.04 -23.16 -0.43
C GLU A 53 -20.53 -22.96 -0.26
N CYS A 54 -20.13 -22.05 0.63
CA CYS A 54 -18.75 -21.66 0.83
C CYS A 54 -18.32 -21.93 2.28
N TYR A 55 -17.03 -22.14 2.48
CA TYR A 55 -16.43 -22.21 3.81
C TYR A 55 -15.25 -21.24 3.87
N VAL A 56 -15.11 -20.53 5.00
CA VAL A 56 -14.01 -19.60 5.24
C VAL A 56 -12.96 -20.29 6.11
N MET A 57 -11.78 -20.53 5.54
CA MET A 57 -10.59 -20.92 6.28
C MET A 57 -9.74 -19.68 6.58
N TYR A 58 -9.43 -19.47 7.85
CA TYR A 58 -8.58 -18.36 8.29
C TYR A 58 -7.10 -18.75 8.15
N MET A 59 -6.32 -18.00 7.37
CA MET A 59 -4.88 -18.23 7.20
C MET A 59 -4.06 -17.28 8.09
N GLY A 60 -3.34 -17.81 9.08
CA GLY A 60 -2.43 -17.09 9.98
C GLY A 60 -2.12 -17.88 11.24
N THR A 61 -0.93 -17.71 11.83
CA THR A 61 -0.57 -18.32 13.14
C THR A 61 -1.45 -17.72 14.24
N GLY A 62 -2.52 -18.44 14.53
CA GLY A 62 -3.63 -18.08 15.41
C GLY A 62 -4.89 -18.84 15.00
N ILE A 63 -4.69 -20.04 14.42
CA ILE A 63 -5.75 -20.98 14.11
C ILE A 63 -6.26 -21.46 15.47
N GLU A 64 -7.42 -20.95 15.87
CA GLU A 64 -8.18 -21.36 17.06
C GLU A 64 -7.44 -21.32 18.40
N SER A 65 -6.90 -20.15 18.79
CA SER A 65 -6.57 -19.90 20.19
C SER A 65 -7.27 -18.64 20.70
N ASP A 66 -7.84 -18.71 21.90
CA ASP A 66 -8.58 -17.68 22.66
C ASP A 66 -7.86 -16.32 22.86
N GLU A 67 -6.71 -16.11 22.23
CA GLU A 67 -5.86 -14.95 22.42
C GLU A 67 -5.64 -14.19 21.09
N GLY A 68 -6.56 -13.27 20.79
CA GLY A 68 -6.28 -12.00 20.09
C GLY A 68 -5.63 -12.06 18.70
N THR A 69 -6.47 -12.02 17.66
CA THR A 69 -6.11 -11.86 16.24
C THR A 69 -5.17 -10.68 15.94
N ARG A 70 -4.05 -10.92 15.23
CA ARG A 70 -3.25 -9.88 14.55
C ARG A 70 -3.62 -9.84 13.06
N SER A 71 -4.46 -8.88 12.68
CA SER A 71 -4.91 -8.65 11.30
C SER A 71 -3.79 -8.13 10.40
N VAL A 72 -3.79 -8.58 9.13
CA VAL A 72 -2.92 -8.09 8.04
C VAL A 72 -3.76 -7.22 7.09
N LEU A 73 -3.25 -6.05 6.68
CA LEU A 73 -4.00 -5.06 5.88
C LEU A 73 -4.22 -5.53 4.42
N PHE A 74 -5.45 -5.37 3.90
CA PHE A 74 -5.87 -5.61 2.50
C PHE A 74 -6.93 -4.56 2.08
N THR A 75 -7.49 -4.60 0.86
CA THR A 75 -8.31 -3.58 0.12
C THR A 75 -9.33 -2.68 0.88
N GLY A 76 -9.64 -2.95 2.16
CA GLY A 76 -10.38 -2.04 3.05
C GLY A 76 -9.75 -0.65 3.25
N ASN A 77 -8.46 -0.45 2.99
CA ASN A 77 -7.83 0.88 3.13
C ASN A 77 -8.40 1.96 2.20
N ALA A 78 -8.99 1.60 1.05
CA ALA A 78 -9.58 2.56 0.12
C ALA A 78 -10.94 3.12 0.58
N CYS A 79 -11.56 2.54 1.62
CA CYS A 79 -12.85 2.96 2.18
C CYS A 79 -12.78 3.29 3.68
N LEU A 80 -11.57 3.35 4.28
CA LEU A 80 -11.42 3.54 5.72
C LEU A 80 -11.81 4.95 6.19
N TYR A 81 -11.66 5.98 5.34
CA TYR A 81 -11.84 7.38 5.72
C TYR A 81 -12.73 8.10 4.73
N ASN A 82 -13.97 8.36 5.15
CA ASN A 82 -14.93 9.17 4.41
C ASN A 82 -15.16 10.48 5.18
N THR A 83 -14.97 11.62 4.51
CA THR A 83 -15.34 12.92 5.08
C THR A 83 -16.81 13.18 4.82
N GLY A 84 -17.61 13.27 5.89
CA GLY A 84 -19.05 13.54 5.83
C GLY A 84 -19.41 14.89 6.46
N ILE A 85 -20.52 15.47 6.00
CA ILE A 85 -21.09 16.69 6.59
C ILE A 85 -22.19 16.26 7.55
N SER A 86 -22.09 16.65 8.81
CA SER A 86 -23.11 16.37 9.83
C SER A 86 -24.46 16.96 9.43
N THR A 87 -25.55 16.24 9.74
CA THR A 87 -26.93 16.74 9.54
C THR A 87 -27.23 17.99 10.36
N ASN A 88 -26.44 18.26 11.40
CA ASN A 88 -26.59 19.42 12.27
C ASN A 88 -25.63 20.56 11.89
N SER A 89 -24.92 20.46 10.75
CA SER A 89 -24.09 21.57 10.25
C SER A 89 -24.96 22.81 10.03
N GLU A 90 -24.55 23.94 10.59
CA GLU A 90 -25.25 25.22 10.41
C GLU A 90 -25.16 25.73 8.97
N ASP A 91 -24.11 25.33 8.23
CA ASP A 91 -23.92 25.68 6.82
C ASP A 91 -23.30 24.50 6.04
N PRO A 92 -24.11 23.51 5.64
CA PRO A 92 -23.63 22.36 4.89
C PRO A 92 -23.13 22.74 3.48
N ALA A 93 -23.62 23.82 2.89
CA ALA A 93 -23.19 24.28 1.58
C ALA A 93 -21.77 24.83 1.63
N MET A 94 -21.43 25.61 2.66
CA MET A 94 -20.07 26.10 2.85
C MET A 94 -19.12 24.98 3.24
N ALA A 95 -19.56 24.04 4.09
CA ALA A 95 -18.77 22.84 4.42
C ALA A 95 -18.42 22.05 3.14
N PHE A 96 -19.39 21.86 2.24
CA PHE A 96 -19.15 21.18 0.96
C PHE A 96 -18.20 21.97 0.05
N LYS A 97 -18.33 23.30 -0.01
CA LYS A 97 -17.40 24.15 -0.78
C LYS A 97 -15.96 24.03 -0.27
N PHE A 98 -15.77 24.06 1.05
CA PHE A 98 -14.46 23.90 1.68
C PHE A 98 -13.87 22.51 1.39
N ILE A 99 -14.64 21.45 1.60
CA ILE A 99 -14.22 20.08 1.27
C ILE A 99 -13.85 19.98 -0.20
N SER A 100 -14.69 20.50 -1.11
CA SER A 100 -14.43 20.47 -2.55
C SER A 100 -13.14 21.21 -2.92
N ALA A 101 -12.88 22.35 -2.28
CA ALA A 101 -11.66 23.13 -2.51
C ALA A 101 -10.39 22.36 -2.11
N LEU A 102 -10.42 21.53 -1.06
CA LEU A 102 -9.31 20.62 -0.71
C LEU A 102 -8.99 19.61 -1.83
N TYR A 103 -9.91 19.36 -2.77
CA TYR A 103 -9.69 18.48 -3.91
C TYR A 103 -9.25 19.19 -5.20
N THR A 104 -9.43 20.52 -5.28
CA THR A 104 -9.27 21.28 -6.53
C THR A 104 -8.33 22.47 -6.45
N ASP A 105 -8.09 23.03 -5.27
CA ASP A 105 -7.25 24.21 -5.07
C ASP A 105 -5.89 23.80 -4.46
N PRO A 106 -4.79 23.83 -5.25
CA PRO A 106 -3.48 23.44 -4.76
C PRO A 106 -2.95 24.37 -3.67
N VAL A 107 -3.33 25.66 -3.66
CA VAL A 107 -2.89 26.59 -2.61
C VAL A 107 -3.52 26.20 -1.29
N LEU A 108 -4.84 25.96 -1.28
CA LEU A 108 -5.54 25.54 -0.08
C LEU A 108 -5.06 24.17 0.40
N MET A 109 -4.83 23.22 -0.52
CA MET A 109 -4.39 21.88 -0.15
C MET A 109 -2.97 21.88 0.45
N ASN A 110 -2.05 22.66 -0.11
CA ASN A 110 -0.71 22.82 0.47
C ASN A 110 -0.75 23.56 1.81
N LEU A 111 -1.59 24.58 1.95
CA LEU A 111 -1.81 25.24 3.25
C LEU A 111 -2.34 24.25 4.30
N TRP A 112 -3.31 23.42 3.92
CA TRP A 112 -3.88 22.41 4.80
C TRP A 112 -2.84 21.38 5.24
N GLN A 113 -2.06 20.85 4.28
CA GLN A 113 -1.06 19.81 4.50
C GLN A 113 0.18 20.29 5.25
N TYR A 114 0.75 21.40 4.82
CA TYR A 114 2.11 21.83 5.16
C TYR A 114 2.16 23.15 5.93
N GLY A 115 1.07 23.90 5.97
CA GLY A 115 1.01 25.22 6.59
C GLY A 115 1.49 26.32 5.64
N ILE A 116 2.09 27.37 6.18
CA ILE A 116 2.51 28.55 5.40
C ILE A 116 3.95 28.33 4.90
N GLU A 117 4.17 28.52 3.59
CA GLU A 117 5.50 28.46 2.99
C GLU A 117 6.43 29.54 3.57
N GLY A 118 7.67 29.17 3.87
CA GLY A 118 8.66 29.99 4.55
C GLY A 118 8.48 30.10 6.07
N VAL A 119 7.38 29.58 6.63
CA VAL A 119 7.11 29.56 8.08
C VAL A 119 7.06 28.13 8.63
N ASN A 120 6.31 27.25 7.96
CA ASN A 120 6.10 25.86 8.37
C ASN A 120 6.81 24.87 7.46
N TYR A 121 6.95 25.19 6.17
CA TYR A 121 7.68 24.38 5.19
C TYR A 121 8.43 25.29 4.19
N GLN A 122 9.32 24.72 3.40
CA GLN A 122 9.96 25.36 2.25
C GLN A 122 9.84 24.47 1.02
N VAL A 123 9.88 25.06 -0.18
CA VAL A 123 10.00 24.31 -1.43
C VAL A 123 11.48 24.30 -1.85
N LEU A 124 12.01 23.12 -2.15
CA LEU A 124 13.39 22.92 -2.59
C LEU A 124 13.52 23.18 -4.10
N ASP A 125 14.77 23.27 -4.59
CA ASP A 125 15.07 23.52 -6.00
C ASP A 125 14.48 22.46 -6.95
N ASP A 126 14.22 21.24 -6.46
CA ASP A 126 13.62 20.15 -7.22
C ASP A 126 12.07 20.18 -7.23
N GLY A 127 11.46 21.19 -6.59
CA GLY A 127 10.01 21.37 -6.51
C GLY A 127 9.32 20.54 -5.42
N THR A 128 10.08 19.86 -4.54
CA THR A 128 9.55 19.12 -3.39
C THR A 128 9.42 20.01 -2.15
N ALA A 129 8.47 19.70 -1.28
CA ALA A 129 8.31 20.40 0.01
C ALA A 129 9.16 19.75 1.11
N TYR A 130 9.78 20.56 1.95
CA TYR A 130 10.61 20.12 3.08
C TYR A 130 10.36 20.96 4.32
N TYR A 131 10.87 20.54 5.48
CA TYR A 131 10.80 21.33 6.71
C TYR A 131 11.37 22.73 6.51
N ALA A 132 10.74 23.73 7.15
CA ALA A 132 11.28 25.09 7.20
C ALA A 132 12.69 25.11 7.84
N GLU A 133 13.44 26.18 7.59
CA GLU A 133 14.80 26.31 8.12
C GLU A 133 14.84 26.17 9.65
N GLY A 134 15.71 25.27 10.14
CA GLY A 134 15.83 24.95 11.56
C GLY A 134 14.78 23.97 12.11
N GLU A 135 13.82 23.55 11.29
CA GLU A 135 12.83 22.51 11.63
C GLU A 135 13.23 21.13 11.06
N ASN A 136 12.72 20.07 11.68
CA ASN A 136 12.88 18.68 11.32
C ASN A 136 11.73 17.85 11.91
N SER A 137 11.75 16.54 11.68
CA SER A 137 10.71 15.60 12.14
C SER A 137 10.46 15.56 13.66
N SER A 138 11.34 16.14 14.47
CA SER A 138 11.23 16.18 15.93
C SER A 138 10.80 17.53 16.50
N ASN A 139 10.82 18.63 15.72
CA ASN A 139 10.52 19.98 16.22
C ASN A 139 9.66 20.85 15.28
N TYR A 140 9.13 20.28 14.19
CA TYR A 140 8.28 21.02 13.28
C TYR A 140 7.03 21.57 13.97
N LYS A 141 6.63 22.79 13.58
CA LYS A 141 5.46 23.45 14.20
C LYS A 141 4.14 23.00 13.59
N TYR A 142 4.14 22.71 12.29
CA TYR A 142 2.94 22.31 11.57
C TYR A 142 3.29 21.43 10.37
N HIS A 143 2.75 20.22 10.36
CA HIS A 143 2.77 19.29 9.24
C HIS A 143 1.69 18.23 9.54
N GLN A 144 0.49 18.39 8.96
CA GLN A 144 -0.66 17.54 9.32
C GLN A 144 -0.53 16.12 8.75
N ASN A 145 0.19 15.97 7.64
CA ASN A 145 0.31 14.70 6.89
C ASN A 145 -1.03 13.97 6.79
N SER A 146 -2.10 14.68 6.41
CA SER A 146 -3.48 14.17 6.40
C SER A 146 -4.03 13.92 4.99
N GLY A 147 -3.24 14.21 3.96
CA GLY A 147 -3.61 14.05 2.55
C GLY A 147 -3.98 12.63 2.14
N TRP A 148 -3.54 11.64 2.91
CA TRP A 148 -3.93 10.24 2.74
C TRP A 148 -5.40 9.96 3.13
N SER A 149 -6.05 10.87 3.87
CA SER A 149 -7.43 10.72 4.38
C SER A 149 -8.39 11.83 3.94
N MET A 150 -7.88 13.01 3.55
CA MET A 150 -8.70 14.17 3.24
C MET A 150 -8.06 15.05 2.17
N GLY A 151 -8.85 15.46 1.17
CA GLY A 151 -8.40 16.27 0.05
C GLY A 151 -7.74 15.46 -1.06
N ASN A 152 -7.19 16.17 -2.06
CA ASN A 152 -6.48 15.57 -3.19
C ASN A 152 -4.97 15.73 -3.01
N GLN A 153 -4.29 14.67 -2.58
CA GLN A 153 -2.83 14.70 -2.41
C GLN A 153 -2.06 14.89 -3.74
N MET A 154 -2.68 14.66 -4.90
CA MET A 154 -2.03 14.85 -6.20
C MET A 154 -1.81 16.32 -6.58
N ILE A 155 -2.45 17.25 -5.86
CA ILE A 155 -2.32 18.69 -6.06
C ILE A 155 -1.53 19.38 -4.93
N SER A 156 -1.01 18.62 -3.97
CA SER A 156 0.01 19.11 -3.03
C SER A 156 1.41 18.89 -3.60
N TYR A 157 2.40 19.63 -3.10
CA TYR A 157 3.80 19.30 -3.34
C TYR A 157 4.09 17.87 -2.90
N VAL A 158 5.05 17.22 -3.53
CA VAL A 158 5.57 15.96 -3.00
C VAL A 158 6.39 16.30 -1.76
N TRP A 159 6.00 15.75 -0.61
CA TRP A 159 6.79 15.91 0.59
C TRP A 159 8.09 15.11 0.44
N ASN A 160 9.21 15.81 0.54
CA ASN A 160 10.52 15.19 0.65
C ASN A 160 10.66 14.72 2.09
N ASP A 161 10.44 13.43 2.33
CA ASP A 161 10.64 12.81 3.64
C ASP A 161 12.13 12.69 4.01
N GLY A 162 13.03 13.23 3.18
CA GLY A 162 14.46 13.09 3.31
C GLY A 162 14.98 11.77 2.72
N THR A 163 14.11 10.92 2.13
CA THR A 163 14.58 9.74 1.39
C THR A 163 15.29 10.17 0.13
N LYS A 164 16.61 10.23 0.25
CA LYS A 164 17.50 9.98 -0.87
C LYS A 164 17.02 8.69 -1.54
N HIS A 165 17.07 8.65 -2.87
CA HIS A 165 16.83 7.44 -3.69
C HIS A 165 15.39 7.15 -4.20
N SER A 166 14.51 8.16 -4.33
CA SER A 166 13.17 8.00 -4.95
C SER A 166 13.20 7.33 -6.35
N THR A 167 14.19 7.67 -7.18
CA THR A 167 14.42 7.04 -8.50
C THR A 167 14.74 5.54 -8.37
N GLN A 168 15.60 5.16 -7.42
CA GLN A 168 15.95 3.76 -7.14
C GLN A 168 14.72 3.00 -6.66
N VAL A 169 13.89 3.58 -5.78
CA VAL A 169 12.64 2.95 -5.32
C VAL A 169 11.70 2.64 -6.50
N THR A 170 11.57 3.54 -7.46
CA THR A 170 10.80 3.30 -8.68
C THR A 170 11.42 2.16 -9.52
N ALA A 171 12.74 2.16 -9.69
CA ALA A 171 13.45 1.13 -10.44
C ALA A 171 13.32 -0.27 -9.79
N LEU A 172 13.39 -0.34 -8.46
CA LEU A 172 13.19 -1.56 -7.67
C LEU A 172 11.79 -2.15 -7.87
N ASN A 173 10.75 -1.30 -7.84
CA ASN A 173 9.37 -1.73 -8.10
C ASN A 173 9.21 -2.32 -9.51
N ASN A 174 9.80 -1.68 -10.52
CA ASN A 174 9.76 -2.18 -11.89
C ASN A 174 10.51 -3.53 -12.02
N ALA A 175 11.67 -3.67 -11.39
CA ALA A 175 12.40 -4.93 -11.35
C ALA A 175 11.57 -6.04 -10.70
N LEU A 176 10.96 -5.77 -9.54
CA LEU A 176 10.10 -6.73 -8.84
C LEU A 176 8.90 -7.18 -9.70
N ASN A 177 8.21 -6.24 -10.35
CA ASN A 177 7.01 -6.53 -11.14
C ASN A 177 7.25 -7.53 -12.28
N ASN A 178 8.48 -7.61 -12.82
CA ASN A 178 8.82 -8.57 -13.88
C ASN A 178 8.87 -10.03 -13.39
N TYR A 179 9.08 -10.28 -12.10
CA TYR A 179 9.26 -11.63 -11.55
C TYR A 179 8.16 -12.03 -10.57
N ARG A 180 7.57 -11.04 -9.88
CA ARG A 180 6.63 -11.23 -8.78
C ARG A 180 5.49 -12.17 -9.13
N ALA A 181 4.78 -11.92 -10.23
CA ALA A 181 3.61 -12.72 -10.60
C ALA A 181 3.94 -14.21 -10.77
N ALA A 182 5.08 -14.53 -11.37
CA ALA A 182 5.49 -15.92 -11.59
C ALA A 182 5.95 -16.61 -10.29
N LEU A 183 6.63 -15.87 -9.41
CA LEU A 183 7.06 -16.36 -8.10
C LEU A 183 5.87 -16.55 -7.13
N GLU A 184 4.94 -15.59 -7.09
CA GLU A 184 3.76 -15.60 -6.22
C GLU A 184 2.70 -16.62 -6.63
N THR A 185 2.62 -16.96 -7.92
CA THR A 185 1.74 -18.04 -8.39
C THR A 185 2.45 -19.40 -8.41
N GLY A 186 3.77 -19.41 -8.27
CA GLY A 186 4.58 -20.62 -8.42
C GLY A 186 4.74 -21.09 -9.87
N SER A 187 4.26 -20.33 -10.87
CA SER A 187 4.27 -20.72 -12.29
C SER A 187 5.68 -20.91 -12.86
N VAL A 188 6.71 -20.43 -12.16
CA VAL A 188 8.12 -20.71 -12.46
C VAL A 188 8.47 -22.21 -12.36
N GLY A 189 7.73 -22.99 -11.56
CA GLY A 189 8.02 -24.40 -11.26
C GLY A 189 9.23 -24.57 -10.33
N VAL A 190 9.26 -25.67 -9.55
CA VAL A 190 10.24 -25.90 -8.46
C VAL A 190 11.67 -25.85 -8.98
N ALA A 191 11.90 -26.38 -10.18
CA ALA A 191 13.22 -26.42 -10.81
C ALA A 191 13.82 -25.03 -11.08
N ASN A 192 12.99 -23.99 -11.26
CA ASN A 192 13.46 -22.66 -11.64
C ASN A 192 13.41 -21.64 -10.50
N VAL A 193 12.73 -21.91 -9.38
CA VAL A 193 12.55 -20.96 -8.26
C VAL A 193 13.86 -20.29 -7.86
N GLU A 194 14.91 -21.06 -7.57
CA GLU A 194 16.20 -20.52 -7.14
C GLU A 194 16.85 -19.63 -8.21
N SER A 195 16.80 -20.06 -9.47
CA SER A 195 17.36 -19.30 -10.58
C SER A 195 16.61 -17.99 -10.82
N THR A 196 15.28 -17.99 -10.71
CA THR A 196 14.44 -16.80 -10.86
C THR A 196 14.60 -15.85 -9.67
N LEU A 197 14.71 -16.37 -8.45
CA LEU A 197 15.03 -15.56 -7.26
C LEU A 197 16.40 -14.89 -7.41
N LYS A 198 17.39 -15.62 -7.94
CA LYS A 198 18.70 -15.03 -8.23
C LYS A 198 18.60 -13.90 -9.26
N GLN A 199 17.86 -14.10 -10.35
CA GLN A 199 17.66 -13.06 -11.38
C GLN A 199 16.95 -11.82 -10.81
N LEU A 200 15.93 -12.02 -9.96
CA LEU A 200 15.26 -10.94 -9.26
C LEU A 200 16.25 -10.18 -8.36
N ASN A 201 17.04 -10.89 -7.54
CA ASN A 201 18.03 -10.27 -6.67
C ASN A 201 19.08 -9.48 -7.46
N ASP A 202 19.65 -10.07 -8.53
CA ASP A 202 20.61 -9.39 -9.39
C ASP A 202 20.00 -8.10 -9.98
N ALA A 203 18.73 -8.15 -10.42
CA ALA A 203 18.02 -6.99 -10.95
C ALA A 203 17.75 -5.92 -9.88
N LEU A 204 17.39 -6.31 -8.66
CA LEU A 204 17.18 -5.38 -7.55
C LEU A 204 18.49 -4.69 -7.15
N TYR A 205 19.59 -5.42 -7.02
CA TYR A 205 20.90 -4.84 -6.72
C TYR A 205 21.37 -3.90 -7.83
N ALA A 206 21.18 -4.26 -9.10
CA ALA A 206 21.46 -3.37 -10.23
C ALA A 206 20.58 -2.11 -10.24
N ALA A 207 19.38 -2.17 -9.68
CA ALA A 207 18.45 -1.04 -9.54
C ALA A 207 18.73 -0.14 -8.32
N GLY A 208 19.80 -0.42 -7.55
CA GLY A 208 20.20 0.39 -6.40
C GLY A 208 19.63 -0.06 -5.06
N LEU A 209 19.32 -1.36 -4.90
CA LEU A 209 18.83 -1.90 -3.62
C LEU A 209 19.79 -1.60 -2.45
N GLN A 210 21.11 -1.72 -2.68
CA GLN A 210 22.09 -1.49 -1.62
C GLN A 210 22.06 -0.05 -1.10
N ASP A 211 21.99 0.94 -2.00
CA ASP A 211 21.90 2.36 -1.63
C ASP A 211 20.69 2.63 -0.72
N VAL A 212 19.53 2.04 -1.08
CA VAL A 212 18.30 2.18 -0.30
C VAL A 212 18.42 1.48 1.07
N MET A 213 19.08 0.32 1.13
CA MET A 213 19.33 -0.41 2.38
C MET A 213 20.26 0.37 3.31
N ASP A 214 21.35 0.93 2.78
CA ASP A 214 22.34 1.68 3.54
C ASP A 214 21.73 2.97 4.12
N GLU A 215 20.95 3.70 3.33
CA GLU A 215 20.23 4.89 3.80
C GLU A 215 19.20 4.53 4.89
N LYS A 216 18.44 3.44 4.72
CA LYS A 216 17.52 2.95 5.76
C LYS A 216 18.24 2.57 7.05
N GLN A 217 19.40 1.94 6.96
CA GLN A 217 20.21 1.58 8.13
C GLN A 217 20.74 2.84 8.84
N ALA A 218 21.23 3.83 8.09
CA ALA A 218 21.70 5.09 8.66
C ALA A 218 20.56 5.84 9.40
N GLN A 219 19.35 5.84 8.84
CA GLN A 219 18.17 6.42 9.49
C GLN A 219 17.79 5.68 10.78
N LEU A 220 17.87 4.34 10.77
CA LEU A 220 17.63 3.52 11.96
C LEU A 220 18.65 3.80 13.06
N ASP A 221 19.95 3.83 12.72
CA ASP A 221 21.03 4.09 13.68
C ASP A 221 20.90 5.49 14.30
N ALA A 222 20.59 6.50 13.48
CA ALA A 222 20.33 7.86 13.94
C ALA A 222 19.12 7.95 14.87
N CYS A 223 18.08 7.14 14.65
CA CYS A 223 16.91 7.06 15.53
C CYS A 223 17.27 6.44 16.88
N LEU A 224 18.00 5.33 16.89
CA LEU A 224 18.41 4.64 18.12
C LEU A 224 19.35 5.49 18.98
N ALA A 225 20.24 6.27 18.36
CA ALA A 225 21.15 7.18 19.06
C ALA A 225 20.43 8.32 19.81
N LYS A 226 19.21 8.70 19.39
CA LYS A 226 18.39 9.73 20.06
C LYS A 226 17.58 9.20 21.24
N GLN A 227 17.54 7.88 21.45
CA GLN A 227 16.80 7.24 22.53
C GLN A 227 17.67 6.90 23.75
N GLN A 228 18.97 7.24 23.70
CA GLN A 228 19.92 7.15 24.82
C GLN A 228 20.13 8.54 25.44
#